data_AF-A0A5R1NMS7-F1
#
_entry.id   AF-A0A5R1NMS7-F1
#
_cell.length_a   1.000
_cell.length_b   1.000
_cell.length_c   1.000
_cell.angle_alpha   90.00
_cell.angle_beta   90.00
_cell.angle_gamma   90.00
#
_symmetry.space_group_name_H-M   'P 1'
#
loop_
_entity.id
_entity.type
_entity.pdbx_description
1 polymer ?
#
loop_
_entity_poly.entity_id
_entity_poly.type
_entity_poly.pdbx_seq_one_letter_code
_entity_poly.pdbx_strand_id
1 'polypeptide(L)'
;MTTFPRTGKKTLGYSVPQVEEFLTVARKAYDATDDSVGLTAADIRHTAFSMHKAGYSPAHVDAALERLEDAFATRDRDRAAQTQGSEAWLAEVHGLAQVLVNRLSRRDGHRFHRVSVLSVGYRRTDVDRFAQKLVRYFEDGFPVTVEEVRCAVFRPQRGGYRESQVDVVLDSVVDVILAVR
;
A
#
# COMPACT_ATOMS: atom_id res chain seq x y z
N MET A 1 -14.83 -18.88 -37.37
CA MET A 1 -14.63 -19.91 -36.32
C MET A 1 -15.65 -19.67 -35.22
N THR A 2 -16.26 -20.72 -34.67
CA THR A 2 -17.21 -20.59 -33.55
C THR A 2 -16.45 -20.49 -32.24
N THR A 3 -16.80 -19.53 -31.38
CA THR A 3 -16.14 -19.28 -30.07
C THR A 3 -16.17 -20.51 -29.16
N PHE A 4 -17.29 -21.25 -29.16
CA PHE A 4 -17.45 -22.50 -28.43
C PHE A 4 -18.10 -23.59 -29.28
N PRO A 5 -17.90 -24.88 -28.93
CA PRO A 5 -18.65 -25.97 -29.53
C PRO A 5 -20.14 -25.87 -29.17
N ARG A 6 -21.00 -26.17 -30.14
CA ARG A 6 -22.46 -26.19 -29.95
C ARG A 6 -22.95 -27.55 -29.49
N THR A 7 -24.06 -27.56 -28.76
CA THR A 7 -24.76 -28.79 -28.38
C THR A 7 -25.42 -29.44 -29.61
N GLY A 8 -25.73 -30.74 -29.50
CA GLY A 8 -26.45 -31.46 -30.55
C GLY A 8 -27.84 -30.86 -30.82
N LYS A 9 -28.41 -31.11 -32.01
CA LYS A 9 -29.70 -30.53 -32.47
C LYS A 9 -30.89 -30.76 -31.52
N LYS A 10 -30.82 -31.79 -30.66
CA LYS A 10 -31.88 -32.15 -29.69
C LYS A 10 -31.52 -31.77 -28.24
N THR A 11 -30.34 -31.19 -28.01
CA THR A 11 -29.81 -30.89 -26.67
C THR A 11 -29.85 -29.38 -26.41
N LEU A 12 -30.28 -29.00 -25.22
CA LEU A 12 -30.27 -27.60 -24.78
C LEU A 12 -28.84 -27.16 -24.47
N GLY A 13 -28.50 -25.95 -24.90
CA GLY A 13 -27.26 -25.26 -24.58
C GLY A 13 -27.53 -23.78 -24.32
N TYR A 14 -26.54 -23.03 -23.87
CA TYR A 14 -26.73 -21.61 -23.59
C TYR A 14 -26.99 -20.80 -24.87
N SER A 15 -27.74 -19.72 -24.70
CA SER A 15 -28.07 -18.76 -25.75
C SER A 15 -26.81 -18.17 -26.35
N VAL A 16 -26.52 -18.53 -27.60
CA VAL A 16 -25.39 -17.98 -28.38
C VAL A 16 -25.36 -16.44 -28.32
N PRO A 17 -26.46 -15.70 -28.62
CA PRO A 17 -26.41 -14.25 -28.60
C PRO A 17 -26.08 -13.67 -27.21
N GLN A 18 -26.61 -14.25 -26.13
CA GLN A 18 -26.32 -13.75 -24.77
C GLN A 18 -24.87 -14.00 -24.36
N VAL A 19 -24.32 -15.18 -24.69
CA VAL A 19 -22.93 -15.52 -24.38
C VAL A 19 -21.97 -14.60 -25.16
N GLU A 20 -22.23 -14.36 -26.45
CA GLU A 20 -21.39 -13.48 -27.28
C GLU A 20 -21.46 -12.00 -26.83
N GLU A 21 -22.66 -11.51 -26.46
CA GLU A 21 -22.85 -10.17 -25.92
C GLU A 21 -22.08 -9.99 -24.60
N PHE A 22 -22.22 -10.95 -23.68
CA PHE A 22 -21.50 -10.94 -22.42
C PHE A 22 -19.98 -10.96 -22.61
N LEU A 23 -19.46 -11.83 -23.48
CA LEU A 23 -18.02 -11.87 -23.77
C LEU A 23 -17.50 -10.56 -24.39
N THR A 24 -18.33 -9.89 -25.18
CA THR A 24 -17.98 -8.57 -25.75
C THR A 24 -17.88 -7.51 -24.67
N VAL A 25 -18.82 -7.50 -23.72
CA VAL A 25 -18.79 -6.58 -22.56
C VAL A 25 -17.59 -6.90 -21.66
N ALA A 26 -17.35 -8.18 -21.36
CA ALA A 26 -16.27 -8.59 -20.49
C ALA A 26 -14.89 -8.31 -21.09
N ARG A 27 -14.71 -8.48 -22.41
CA ARG A 27 -13.46 -8.07 -23.08
C ARG A 27 -13.22 -6.57 -22.97
N LYS A 28 -14.26 -5.76 -23.21
CA LYS A 28 -14.14 -4.30 -23.06
C LYS A 28 -13.80 -3.89 -21.63
N ALA A 29 -14.39 -4.54 -20.63
CA ALA A 29 -14.07 -4.30 -19.22
C ALA A 29 -12.64 -4.70 -18.87
N TYR A 30 -12.16 -5.83 -19.42
CA TYR A 30 -10.79 -6.30 -19.21
C TYR A 30 -9.74 -5.43 -19.92
N ASP A 31 -10.06 -4.84 -21.06
CA ASP A 31 -9.14 -3.96 -21.80
C ASP A 31 -9.19 -2.51 -21.29
N ALA A 32 -10.26 -2.11 -20.59
CA ALA A 32 -10.38 -0.79 -19.99
C ALA A 32 -9.31 -0.58 -18.91
N THR A 33 -8.71 0.61 -18.87
CA THR A 33 -7.70 0.99 -17.87
C THR A 33 -8.31 1.72 -16.65
N ASP A 34 -9.60 2.03 -16.72
CA ASP A 34 -10.37 2.76 -15.69
C ASP A 34 -11.67 1.99 -15.36
N ASP A 35 -12.22 2.18 -14.16
CA ASP A 35 -13.42 1.51 -13.60
C ASP A 35 -14.74 1.90 -14.30
N SER A 36 -14.65 2.56 -15.46
CA SER A 36 -15.76 2.99 -16.31
C SER A 36 -16.68 1.84 -16.78
N VAL A 37 -16.19 0.60 -16.78
CA VAL A 37 -16.98 -0.61 -17.06
C VAL A 37 -16.91 -1.49 -15.81
N GLY A 38 -17.79 -1.23 -14.84
CA GLY A 38 -17.82 -1.88 -13.53
C GLY A 38 -18.24 -3.36 -13.57
N LEU A 39 -17.49 -4.19 -14.28
CA LEU A 39 -17.64 -5.64 -14.29
C LEU A 39 -16.58 -6.26 -13.37
N THR A 40 -17.03 -6.90 -12.30
CA THR A 40 -16.17 -7.55 -11.30
C THR A 40 -16.21 -9.07 -11.41
N ALA A 41 -15.28 -9.77 -10.74
CA ALA A 41 -15.32 -11.23 -10.62
C ALA A 41 -16.65 -11.75 -10.02
N ALA A 42 -17.26 -10.98 -9.10
CA ALA A 42 -18.56 -11.32 -8.53
C ALA A 42 -19.70 -11.23 -9.56
N ASP A 43 -19.66 -10.26 -10.46
CA ASP A 43 -20.67 -10.10 -11.51
C ASP A 43 -20.62 -11.25 -12.52
N ILE A 44 -19.42 -11.74 -12.84
CA ILE A 44 -19.22 -12.91 -13.71
C ILE A 44 -19.84 -14.16 -13.07
N ARG A 45 -19.60 -14.39 -11.77
CA ARG A 45 -20.14 -15.53 -11.02
C ARG A 45 -21.66 -15.57 -10.96
N HIS A 46 -22.31 -14.41 -10.97
CA HIS A 46 -23.77 -14.29 -10.90
C HIS A 46 -24.45 -14.22 -12.29
N THR A 47 -23.68 -14.31 -13.37
CA THR A 47 -24.23 -14.27 -14.73
C THR A 47 -24.92 -15.59 -15.07
N ALA A 48 -26.15 -15.50 -15.60
CA ALA A 48 -26.93 -16.65 -16.04
C ALA A 48 -27.42 -16.46 -17.48
N PHE A 49 -27.35 -17.53 -18.28
CA PHE A 49 -27.81 -17.53 -19.67
C PHE A 49 -29.07 -18.37 -19.84
N SER A 50 -29.96 -17.93 -20.73
CA SER A 50 -31.13 -18.73 -21.14
C SER A 50 -30.70 -19.94 -21.97
N MET A 51 -31.49 -21.02 -21.93
CA MET A 51 -31.22 -22.25 -22.66
C MET A 51 -32.00 -22.33 -23.97
N HIS A 52 -31.33 -22.67 -25.07
CA HIS A 52 -31.93 -22.88 -26.39
C HIS A 52 -31.42 -24.18 -27.03
N LYS A 53 -32.22 -24.76 -27.93
CA LYS A 53 -31.78 -25.92 -28.73
C LYS A 53 -30.63 -25.51 -29.65
N ALA A 54 -29.60 -26.36 -29.74
CA ALA A 54 -28.39 -26.08 -30.52
C ALA A 54 -27.61 -24.82 -30.08
N GLY A 55 -27.72 -24.47 -28.79
CA GLY A 55 -26.92 -23.42 -28.15
C GLY A 55 -25.47 -23.82 -27.91
N TYR A 56 -24.70 -22.98 -27.22
CA TYR A 56 -23.34 -23.32 -26.81
C TYR A 56 -23.32 -24.38 -25.71
N SER A 57 -22.31 -25.24 -25.73
CA SER A 57 -22.12 -26.28 -24.71
C SER A 57 -21.93 -25.64 -23.34
N PRO A 58 -22.82 -25.90 -22.35
CA PRO A 58 -22.70 -25.31 -21.01
C PRO A 58 -21.33 -25.58 -20.40
N ALA A 59 -20.85 -26.82 -20.45
CA ALA A 59 -19.54 -27.20 -19.94
C ALA A 59 -18.37 -26.37 -20.52
N HIS A 60 -18.42 -25.99 -21.80
CA HIS A 60 -17.34 -25.19 -22.40
C HIS A 60 -17.47 -23.70 -22.07
N VAL A 61 -18.70 -23.20 -21.94
CA VAL A 61 -18.96 -21.81 -21.56
C VAL A 61 -18.63 -21.60 -20.08
N ASP A 62 -19.06 -22.50 -19.21
CA ASP A 62 -18.79 -22.44 -17.76
C ASP A 62 -17.28 -22.48 -17.49
N ALA A 63 -16.54 -23.39 -18.14
CA ALA A 63 -15.08 -23.45 -18.02
C ALA A 63 -14.36 -22.22 -18.62
N ALA A 64 -15.00 -21.48 -19.52
CA ALA A 64 -14.46 -20.22 -20.02
C ALA A 64 -14.78 -19.06 -19.07
N LEU A 65 -15.97 -19.04 -18.46
CA LEU A 65 -16.35 -18.09 -17.42
C LEU A 65 -15.47 -18.21 -16.18
N GLU A 66 -15.16 -19.44 -15.74
CA GLU A 66 -14.24 -19.69 -14.61
C GLU A 66 -12.86 -19.08 -14.87
N ARG A 67 -12.29 -19.32 -16.06
CA ARG A 67 -11.01 -18.72 -16.46
C ARG A 67 -11.07 -17.20 -16.55
N LEU A 68 -12.22 -16.65 -16.93
CA LEU A 68 -12.43 -15.21 -17.00
C LEU A 68 -12.54 -14.62 -15.59
N GLU A 69 -13.26 -15.27 -14.67
CA GLU A 69 -13.34 -14.90 -13.26
C GLU A 69 -11.95 -14.87 -12.61
N ASP A 70 -11.12 -15.89 -12.82
CA ASP A 70 -9.75 -15.95 -12.31
C ASP A 70 -8.88 -14.78 -12.83
N ALA A 71 -9.04 -14.43 -14.11
CA ALA A 71 -8.31 -13.32 -14.72
C ALA A 71 -8.74 -11.96 -14.11
N PHE A 72 -10.04 -11.75 -13.91
CA PHE A 72 -10.56 -10.55 -13.25
C PHE A 72 -10.14 -10.49 -11.78
N ALA A 73 -10.19 -11.60 -11.03
CA ALA A 73 -9.74 -11.65 -9.64
C ALA A 73 -8.23 -11.38 -9.49
N THR A 74 -7.43 -11.82 -10.46
CA THR A 74 -5.98 -11.54 -10.50
C THR A 74 -5.73 -10.06 -10.81
N ARG A 75 -6.39 -9.51 -11.84
CA ARG A 75 -6.31 -8.09 -12.19
C ARG A 75 -6.76 -7.18 -11.05
N ASP A 76 -7.87 -7.49 -10.39
CA ASP A 76 -8.38 -6.71 -9.26
C ASP A 76 -7.42 -6.75 -8.08
N ARG A 77 -6.80 -7.91 -7.81
CA ARG A 77 -5.76 -8.05 -6.78
C ARG A 77 -4.51 -7.27 -7.13
N ASP A 78 -4.05 -7.34 -8.38
CA ASP A 78 -2.87 -6.61 -8.85
C ASP A 78 -3.11 -5.10 -8.82
N ARG A 79 -4.32 -4.65 -9.17
CA ARG A 79 -4.73 -3.24 -9.05
C ARG A 79 -4.81 -2.80 -7.60
N ALA A 80 -5.41 -3.61 -6.72
CA ALA A 80 -5.41 -3.32 -5.28
C ALA A 80 -3.99 -3.27 -4.72
N ALA A 81 -3.09 -4.15 -5.15
CA ALA A 81 -1.68 -4.13 -4.77
C ALA A 81 -0.93 -2.89 -5.31
N GLN A 82 -1.23 -2.46 -6.55
CA GLN A 82 -0.64 -1.26 -7.15
C GLN A 82 -1.16 0.03 -6.50
N THR A 83 -2.46 0.11 -6.18
CA THR A 83 -3.07 1.27 -5.54
C THR A 83 -2.76 1.32 -4.04
N GLN A 84 -2.68 0.19 -3.33
CA GLN A 84 -2.47 0.14 -1.88
C GLN A 84 -1.00 -0.05 -1.47
N GLY A 85 -0.12 -0.57 -2.33
CA GLY A 85 1.24 -0.96 -1.95
C GLY A 85 2.22 0.20 -1.77
N SER A 86 2.19 1.20 -2.67
CA SER A 86 3.10 2.36 -2.59
C SER A 86 2.49 3.50 -1.78
N GLU A 87 1.21 3.81 -1.98
CA GLU A 87 0.55 4.92 -1.27
C GLU A 87 0.33 4.63 0.21
N ALA A 88 -0.08 3.41 0.60
CA ALA A 88 -0.25 3.10 2.02
C ALA A 88 1.10 3.04 2.75
N TRP A 89 2.14 2.48 2.10
CA TRP A 89 3.51 2.49 2.61
C TRP A 89 4.05 3.93 2.75
N LEU A 90 3.90 4.75 1.71
CA LEU A 90 4.27 6.16 1.75
C LEU A 90 3.47 6.91 2.83
N ALA A 91 2.17 6.67 2.96
CA ALA A 91 1.34 7.29 3.99
C ALA A 91 1.78 6.88 5.41
N GLU A 92 2.18 5.63 5.61
CA GLU A 92 2.74 5.14 6.87
C GLU A 92 4.09 5.81 7.19
N VAL A 93 5.00 5.88 6.22
CA VAL A 93 6.30 6.55 6.35
C VAL A 93 6.13 8.06 6.60
N HIS A 94 5.21 8.72 5.88
CA HIS A 94 4.85 10.11 6.10
C HIS A 94 4.22 10.33 7.49
N GLY A 95 3.36 9.41 7.93
CA GLY A 95 2.77 9.44 9.27
C GLY A 95 3.84 9.35 10.37
N LEU A 96 4.78 8.43 10.22
CA LEU A 96 5.92 8.29 11.14
C LEU A 96 6.81 9.55 11.12
N ALA A 97 7.14 10.07 9.93
CA ALA A 97 7.90 11.30 9.78
C ALA A 97 7.21 12.48 10.48
N GLN A 98 5.90 12.64 10.32
CA GLN A 98 5.13 13.71 10.96
C GLN A 98 5.16 13.59 12.49
N VAL A 99 5.05 12.38 13.05
CA VAL A 99 5.19 12.15 14.49
C VAL A 99 6.58 12.53 15.00
N LEU A 100 7.62 12.19 14.25
CA LEU A 100 9.00 12.55 14.57
C LEU A 100 9.20 14.06 14.53
N VAL A 101 8.78 14.74 13.47
CA VAL A 101 8.84 16.21 13.36
C VAL A 101 8.09 16.87 14.51
N ASN A 102 6.85 16.47 14.79
CA ASN A 102 6.06 17.03 15.91
C ASN A 102 6.76 16.90 17.26
N ARG A 103 7.56 15.84 17.46
CA ARG A 103 8.34 15.63 18.67
C ARG A 103 9.63 16.44 18.67
N LEU A 104 10.37 16.45 17.56
CA LEU A 104 11.66 17.14 17.43
C LEU A 104 11.48 18.67 17.39
N SER A 105 10.35 19.18 16.90
CA SER A 105 10.03 20.61 16.83
C SER A 105 9.52 21.21 18.15
N ARG A 106 9.42 20.41 19.22
CA ARG A 106 9.08 20.95 20.56
C ARG A 106 10.17 21.91 21.04
N ARG A 107 9.76 22.86 21.89
CA ARG A 107 10.68 23.83 22.51
C ARG A 107 11.89 23.12 23.13
N ASP A 108 13.06 23.74 22.96
CA ASP A 108 14.33 23.27 23.54
C ASP A 108 14.18 22.97 25.04
N GLY A 109 14.79 21.87 25.48
CA GLY A 109 14.65 21.35 26.83
C GLY A 109 13.35 20.58 27.13
N HIS A 110 12.38 20.55 26.21
CA HIS A 110 11.07 19.91 26.38
C HIS A 110 10.75 18.84 25.31
N ARG A 111 11.74 18.49 24.48
CA ARG A 111 11.60 17.46 23.42
C ARG A 111 11.50 16.05 24.00
N PHE A 112 12.27 15.78 25.05
CA PHE A 112 12.33 14.48 25.72
C PHE A 112 12.13 14.60 27.23
N HIS A 113 11.75 13.49 27.88
CA HIS A 113 11.70 13.39 29.33
C HIS A 113 13.09 13.50 29.92
N ARG A 114 13.15 14.14 31.08
CA ARG A 114 14.39 14.28 31.85
C ARG A 114 14.50 13.14 32.84
N VAL A 115 15.73 12.71 33.08
CA VAL A 115 16.02 11.83 34.21
C VAL A 115 16.01 12.63 35.52
N SER A 116 16.00 11.92 36.65
CA SER A 116 16.17 12.57 37.96
C SER A 116 17.43 13.45 37.99
N VAL A 117 17.41 14.54 38.77
CA VAL A 117 18.58 15.42 38.97
C VAL A 117 19.82 14.68 39.50
N LEU A 118 19.63 13.52 40.12
CA LEU A 118 20.71 12.67 40.61
C LEU A 118 21.29 11.75 39.52
N SER A 119 20.50 11.45 38.49
CA SER A 119 20.87 10.58 37.37
C SER A 119 21.55 11.37 36.25
N VAL A 120 22.41 10.69 35.50
CA VAL A 120 23.04 11.21 34.29
C VAL A 120 22.20 10.77 33.09
N GLY A 121 22.05 11.67 32.12
CA GLY A 121 21.51 11.36 30.80
C GLY A 121 22.19 12.22 29.75
N TYR A 122 21.67 12.25 28.53
CA TYR A 122 22.26 13.07 27.47
C TYR A 122 22.11 14.57 27.73
N ARG A 123 23.16 15.31 27.37
CA ARG A 123 23.20 16.76 27.48
C ARG A 123 22.14 17.37 26.57
N ARG A 124 21.23 18.11 27.20
CA ARG A 124 20.04 18.67 26.55
C ARG A 124 20.40 19.55 25.35
N THR A 125 21.41 20.40 25.50
CA THR A 125 21.85 21.30 24.42
C THR A 125 22.39 20.57 23.20
N ASP A 126 23.02 19.41 23.39
CA ASP A 126 23.61 18.64 22.28
C ASP A 126 22.50 17.91 21.52
N VAL A 127 21.57 17.30 22.27
CA VAL A 127 20.37 16.65 21.70
C VAL A 127 19.45 17.66 21.01
N ASP A 128 19.17 18.82 21.61
CA ASP A 128 18.30 19.84 21.03
C ASP A 128 18.91 20.40 19.74
N ARG A 129 20.23 20.64 19.70
CA ARG A 129 20.92 21.07 18.48
C ARG A 129 20.82 20.02 17.37
N PHE A 130 21.05 18.75 17.70
CA PHE A 130 20.96 17.68 16.72
C PHE A 130 19.52 17.52 16.21
N ALA A 131 18.55 17.57 17.12
CA ALA A 131 17.13 17.51 16.76
C ALA A 131 16.71 18.70 15.87
N GLN A 132 17.26 19.92 16.04
CA GLN A 132 17.03 21.03 15.11
C GLN A 132 17.57 20.72 13.70
N LYS A 133 18.74 20.08 13.61
CA LYS A 133 19.29 19.64 12.32
C LYS A 133 18.38 18.60 11.65
N LEU A 134 17.84 17.66 12.42
CA LEU A 134 16.87 16.67 11.90
C LEU A 134 15.56 17.31 11.44
N VAL A 135 15.04 18.31 12.16
CA VAL A 135 13.85 19.07 11.70
C VAL A 135 14.12 19.73 10.36
N ARG A 136 15.28 20.38 10.18
CA ARG A 136 15.66 20.97 8.89
C ARG A 136 15.85 19.94 7.78
N TYR A 137 16.23 18.71 8.09
CA TYR A 137 16.23 17.62 7.09
C TYR A 137 14.80 17.32 6.61
N PHE A 138 13.85 17.20 7.54
CA PHE A 138 12.46 16.90 7.20
C PHE A 138 11.71 18.08 6.53
N GLU A 139 12.02 19.32 6.90
CA GLU A 139 11.35 20.52 6.38
C GLU A 139 12.03 21.09 5.12
N ASP A 140 13.35 21.25 5.14
CA ASP A 140 14.11 21.94 4.09
C ASP A 140 14.86 20.97 3.16
N GLY A 141 14.83 19.66 3.43
CA GLY A 141 15.66 18.68 2.72
C GLY A 141 17.16 18.83 3.03
N PHE A 142 17.52 19.42 4.18
CA PHE A 142 18.93 19.62 4.56
C PHE A 142 19.68 18.28 4.58
N PRO A 143 20.83 18.12 3.90
CA PRO A 143 21.49 16.83 3.77
C PRO A 143 21.90 16.28 5.14
N VAL A 144 21.30 15.14 5.52
CA VAL A 144 21.66 14.34 6.69
C VAL A 144 21.82 12.90 6.23
N THR A 145 22.93 12.26 6.62
CA THR A 145 23.19 10.87 6.27
C THR A 145 22.74 9.94 7.39
N VAL A 146 22.37 8.71 7.05
CA VAL A 146 22.05 7.66 8.04
C VAL A 146 23.20 7.46 9.03
N GLU A 147 24.44 7.51 8.54
CA GLU A 147 25.64 7.35 9.37
C GLU A 147 25.77 8.48 10.40
N GLU A 148 25.42 9.71 10.03
CA GLU A 148 25.45 10.84 10.97
C GLU A 148 24.47 10.65 12.13
N VAL A 149 23.31 10.05 11.88
CA VAL A 149 22.32 9.75 12.92
C VAL A 149 22.78 8.60 13.81
N ARG A 150 23.32 7.53 13.23
CA ARG A 150 23.83 6.35 13.97
C ARG A 150 25.04 6.66 14.84
N CYS A 151 25.92 7.54 14.36
CA CYS A 151 27.14 7.93 15.07
C CYS A 151 26.98 9.21 15.90
N ALA A 152 25.75 9.69 16.12
CA ALA A 152 25.51 10.86 16.94
C ALA A 152 25.91 10.59 18.41
N VAL A 153 26.89 11.34 18.91
CA VAL A 153 27.35 11.23 20.31
C VAL A 153 26.93 12.47 21.09
N PHE A 154 26.25 12.25 22.22
CA PHE A 154 25.87 13.32 23.14
C PHE A 154 26.69 13.25 24.42
N ARG A 155 27.16 14.40 24.91
CA ARG A 155 27.88 14.44 26.17
C ARG A 155 26.95 14.12 27.36
N PRO A 156 27.44 13.56 28.46
CA PRO A 156 26.63 13.33 29.65
C PRO A 156 26.30 14.63 30.40
N GLN A 157 25.09 14.71 30.99
CA GLN A 157 24.63 15.80 31.87
C GLN A 157 23.75 15.25 33.00
N ARG A 158 23.95 15.71 34.24
CA ARG A 158 23.03 15.41 35.36
C ARG A 158 21.66 16.05 35.13
N GLY A 159 20.58 15.30 35.32
CA GLY A 159 19.23 15.75 34.95
C GLY A 159 19.07 15.99 33.44
N GLY A 160 19.88 15.30 32.63
CA GLY A 160 19.81 15.32 31.17
C GLY A 160 18.54 14.67 30.63
N TYR A 161 18.46 14.55 29.31
CA TYR A 161 17.42 13.77 28.67
C TYR A 161 17.63 12.27 28.92
N ARG A 162 16.52 11.53 29.01
CA ARG A 162 16.55 10.07 29.12
C ARG A 162 17.09 9.47 27.83
N GLU A 163 18.24 8.81 27.92
CA GLU A 163 18.99 8.23 26.80
C GLU A 163 18.10 7.30 25.97
N SER A 164 17.46 6.33 26.63
CA SER A 164 16.57 5.37 25.97
C SER A 164 15.43 6.00 25.14
N GLN A 165 14.97 7.21 25.50
CA GLN A 165 13.93 7.89 24.74
C GLN A 165 14.51 8.64 23.54
N VAL A 166 15.72 9.15 23.67
CA VAL A 166 16.43 9.81 22.57
C VAL A 166 16.82 8.76 21.54
N ASP A 167 17.41 7.64 21.97
CA ASP A 167 17.89 6.56 21.10
C ASP A 167 16.75 6.00 20.24
N VAL A 168 15.60 5.67 20.83
CA VAL A 168 14.42 5.18 20.09
C VAL A 168 13.97 6.15 19.00
N VAL A 169 14.03 7.45 19.26
CA VAL A 169 13.65 8.46 18.26
C VAL A 169 14.69 8.56 17.15
N LEU A 170 15.98 8.43 17.47
CA LEU A 170 17.04 8.41 16.45
C LEU A 170 16.98 7.16 15.58
N ASP A 171 16.67 6.01 16.17
CA ASP A 171 16.44 4.76 15.42
C ASP A 171 15.25 4.91 14.46
N SER A 172 14.12 5.45 14.93
CA SER A 172 12.97 5.73 14.05
C SER A 172 13.28 6.73 12.93
N VAL A 173 14.16 7.70 13.16
CA VAL A 173 14.64 8.61 12.11
C VAL A 173 15.46 7.86 11.08
N VAL A 174 16.34 6.95 11.50
CA VAL A 174 17.10 6.09 10.58
C VAL A 174 16.16 5.27 9.70
N ASP A 175 15.12 4.66 10.28
CA ASP A 175 14.14 3.87 9.55
C ASP A 175 13.43 4.70 8.47
N VAL A 176 13.01 5.93 8.80
CA VAL A 176 12.39 6.84 7.83
C VAL A 176 13.36 7.24 6.72
N ILE A 177 14.61 7.58 7.04
CA ILE A 177 15.62 7.93 6.02
C ILE A 177 15.86 6.76 5.06
N LEU A 178 15.87 5.52 5.57
CA LEU A 178 16.04 4.31 4.75
C LEU A 178 14.80 3.99 3.90
N ALA A 179 13.60 4.27 4.41
CA ALA A 179 12.35 3.98 3.72
C ALA A 179 12.04 4.94 2.55
N VAL A 180 12.60 6.15 2.57
CA VAL A 180 12.38 7.19 1.54
C VAL A 180 13.47 7.17 0.44
N ARG A 181 14.49 6.32 0.58
CA ARG A 181 15.61 6.22 -0.37
C ARG A 181 15.36 5.20 -1.47
#